data_AF-A0A6V7JX55-F1
#
_entry.id   AF-A0A6V7JX55-F1
#
_cell.length_a   1.000
_cell.length_b   1.000
_cell.length_c   1.000
_cell.angle_alpha   90.00
_cell.angle_beta   90.00
_cell.angle_gamma   90.00
#
_symmetry.space_group_name_H-M   'P 1'
#
loop_
_entity.id
_entity.type
_entity.pdbx_description
1 polymer ?
#
loop_
_entity_poly.entity_id
_entity_poly.type
_entity_poly.pdbx_seq_one_letter_code
_entity_poly.pdbx_strand_id
1 'polypeptide(L)'
;SLNKDLWKAIPYMVAFYNGVDIAFRELRNPKIRINIAAIVVEDELGVFEYLGNSTVDPALVKGSALDEGEKFWFKQKDTFPLDEYDAIVSMT
;
A
#
# COMPACT_ATOMS: atom_id res chain seq x y z
N SER A 1 13.98 17.11 -5.86
CA SER A 1 14.33 16.40 -4.62
C SER A 1 13.19 15.45 -4.33
N LEU A 2 13.49 14.24 -3.84
CA LEU A 2 12.52 13.19 -3.53
C LEU A 2 11.28 13.73 -2.79
N ASN A 3 11.51 14.61 -1.82
CA ASN A 3 10.49 15.36 -1.09
C ASN A 3 9.46 16.10 -1.99
N LYS A 4 9.86 16.75 -3.10
CA LYS A 4 8.92 17.44 -4.00
C LYS A 4 8.06 16.47 -4.83
N ASP A 5 8.53 15.26 -5.06
CA ASP A 5 7.79 14.25 -5.82
C ASP A 5 6.87 13.44 -4.89
N LEU A 6 7.28 13.24 -3.62
CA LEU A 6 6.47 12.69 -2.53
C LEU A 6 5.20 13.51 -2.29
N TRP A 7 5.34 14.84 -2.18
CA TRP A 7 4.21 15.76 -2.00
C TRP A 7 3.26 15.82 -3.19
N LYS A 8 3.69 15.37 -4.38
CA LYS A 8 2.81 15.18 -5.53
C LYS A 8 2.12 13.83 -5.49
N ALA A 9 2.81 12.77 -5.07
CA ALA A 9 2.29 11.41 -5.00
C ALA A 9 1.12 11.27 -4.01
N ILE A 10 1.19 11.95 -2.86
CA ILE A 10 0.13 11.89 -1.83
C ILE A 10 -1.25 12.30 -2.39
N PRO A 11 -1.43 13.47 -3.03
CA PRO A 11 -2.69 13.81 -3.70
C PRO A 11 -3.18 12.76 -4.70
N TYR A 12 -2.29 12.15 -5.48
CA TYR A 12 -2.65 11.08 -6.41
C TYR A 12 -3.16 9.85 -5.68
N MET A 13 -2.49 9.40 -4.62
CA MET A 13 -2.95 8.26 -3.81
C MET A 13 -4.31 8.52 -3.16
N VAL A 14 -4.49 9.70 -2.57
CA VAL A 14 -5.77 10.09 -1.96
C VAL A 14 -6.89 10.12 -3.01
N ALA A 15 -6.64 10.70 -4.19
CA ALA A 15 -7.62 10.73 -5.27
C ALA A 15 -7.96 9.33 -5.79
N PHE A 16 -6.95 8.46 -5.94
CA PHE A 16 -7.13 7.08 -6.35
C PHE A 16 -8.04 6.32 -5.39
N TYR A 17 -7.72 6.31 -4.09
CA TYR A 17 -8.52 5.60 -3.09
C TYR A 17 -9.89 6.23 -2.84
N ASN A 18 -10.07 7.52 -3.10
CA ASN A 18 -11.40 8.13 -3.13
C ASN A 18 -12.25 7.50 -4.25
N GLY A 19 -11.69 7.32 -5.44
CA GLY A 19 -12.33 6.62 -6.54
C GLY A 19 -12.66 5.15 -6.20
N VAL A 20 -11.75 4.45 -5.52
CA VAL A 20 -11.98 3.09 -5.02
C VAL A 20 -13.14 3.07 -4.03
N ASP A 21 -13.16 3.95 -3.02
CA ASP A 21 -14.27 4.04 -2.05
C ASP A 21 -15.62 4.32 -2.74
N ILE A 22 -15.67 5.21 -3.74
CA ILE A 22 -16.88 5.44 -4.54
C ILE A 22 -17.34 4.15 -5.22
N ALA A 23 -16.43 3.42 -5.87
CA ALA A 23 -16.78 2.16 -6.54
C ALA A 23 -17.31 1.11 -5.56
N PHE A 24 -16.73 0.99 -4.37
CA PHE A 24 -17.20 0.07 -3.33
C PHE A 24 -18.54 0.50 -2.73
N ARG A 25 -18.85 1.80 -2.67
CA ARG A 25 -20.15 2.29 -2.19
C ARG A 25 -21.32 1.94 -3.12
N GLU A 26 -21.06 1.62 -4.39
CA GLU A 26 -22.09 1.11 -5.30
C GLU A 26 -22.57 -0.30 -4.92
N LEU A 27 -21.79 -1.03 -4.10
CA LEU A 27 -22.21 -2.30 -3.52
C LEU A 27 -23.27 -2.04 -2.44
N ARG A 28 -24.50 -2.48 -2.73
CA ARG A 28 -25.66 -2.27 -1.84
C ARG A 28 -25.82 -3.37 -0.79
N ASN A 29 -25.25 -4.55 -1.03
CA ASN A 29 -25.30 -5.67 -0.12
C ASN A 29 -24.11 -6.62 -0.35
N PRO A 30 -23.08 -6.63 0.52
CA PRO A 30 -22.95 -5.81 1.73
C PRO A 30 -22.65 -4.34 1.40
N LYS A 31 -22.98 -3.44 2.32
CA LYS A 31 -22.55 -2.04 2.26
C LYS A 31 -21.09 -1.96 2.72
N ILE A 32 -20.19 -1.51 1.85
CA ILE A 32 -18.75 -1.39 2.14
C ILE A 32 -18.35 0.09 2.17
N ARG A 33 -17.45 0.45 3.09
CA ARG A 33 -16.77 1.76 3.13
C ARG A 33 -15.28 1.56 3.36
N ILE A 34 -14.46 2.26 2.59
CA ILE A 34 -13.01 2.20 2.72
C ILE A 34 -12.55 3.42 3.52
N ASN A 35 -11.73 3.19 4.55
CA ASN A 35 -11.10 4.22 5.35
C ASN A 35 -9.58 4.11 5.21
N ILE A 36 -8.93 5.21 4.79
CA ILE A 36 -7.47 5.29 4.74
C ILE A 36 -6.99 5.75 6.12
N ALA A 37 -6.52 4.80 6.93
CA ALA A 37 -6.03 5.10 8.28
C ALA A 37 -4.60 5.65 8.30
N ALA A 38 -3.75 5.23 7.35
CA ALA A 38 -2.38 5.72 7.22
C ALA A 38 -1.92 5.66 5.76
N ILE A 39 -1.02 6.58 5.39
CA ILE A 39 -0.25 6.52 4.15
C ILE A 39 1.21 6.48 4.57
N VAL A 40 1.88 5.35 4.32
CA VAL A 40 3.31 5.20 4.58
C VAL A 40 4.04 5.45 3.27
N VAL A 41 4.95 6.43 3.27
CA VAL A 41 5.77 6.74 2.09
C VAL A 41 7.23 6.62 2.47
N GLU A 42 8.01 6.04 1.57
CA GLU A 42 9.44 5.88 1.69
C GLU A 42 10.17 7.20 1.36
N ASP A 43 11.05 7.65 2.26
CA ASP A 43 11.96 8.78 2.02
C ASP A 43 13.41 8.31 1.76
N GLU A 44 13.68 7.00 1.87
CA GLU A 44 15.01 6.41 1.67
C GLU A 44 14.93 5.25 0.68
N LEU A 45 15.75 5.24 -0.37
CA LEU A 45 15.76 4.15 -1.37
C LEU A 45 16.04 2.78 -0.71
N GLY A 46 15.09 1.85 -0.81
CA GLY A 46 15.30 0.42 -0.50
C GLY A 46 14.59 -0.11 0.76
N VAL A 47 13.87 0.74 1.50
CA VAL A 47 12.99 0.32 2.61
C VAL A 47 11.90 -0.63 2.11
N PHE A 48 11.36 -0.40 0.92
CA PHE A 48 10.39 -1.32 0.28
C PHE A 48 11.01 -2.15 -0.83
N GLU A 49 12.20 -2.73 -0.60
CA GLU A 49 12.90 -3.62 -1.55
C GLU A 49 12.01 -4.74 -2.14
N TYR A 50 11.04 -5.25 -1.35
CA TYR A 50 10.07 -6.25 -1.82
C TYR A 50 9.18 -5.77 -2.97
N LEU A 51 8.99 -4.45 -3.12
CA LEU A 51 8.30 -3.84 -4.26
C LEU A 51 9.26 -3.65 -5.46
N GLY A 52 10.53 -3.32 -5.22
CA GLY A 52 11.53 -3.08 -6.26
C GLY A 52 11.98 -4.34 -6.99
N ASN A 53 12.24 -5.43 -6.26
CA ASN A 53 12.61 -6.73 -6.85
C ASN A 53 11.48 -7.33 -7.72
N SER A 54 10.26 -6.81 -7.53
CA SER A 54 9.06 -7.22 -8.26
C SER A 54 9.04 -6.70 -9.72
N THR A 55 9.95 -5.81 -10.11
CA THR A 55 10.00 -5.24 -11.48
C THR A 55 10.90 -6.00 -12.46
N VAL A 56 11.65 -7.01 -12.00
CA VAL A 56 12.75 -7.63 -12.78
C VAL A 56 12.31 -8.86 -13.60
N ASP A 57 11.28 -9.62 -13.18
CA ASP A 57 10.75 -10.76 -13.96
C ASP A 57 9.27 -11.09 -13.65
N PRO A 58 8.30 -10.69 -14.49
CA PRO A 58 6.85 -10.80 -14.25
C PRO A 58 6.35 -12.19 -13.80
N ALA A 59 7.06 -13.27 -14.11
CA ALA A 59 6.69 -14.64 -13.75
C ALA A 59 7.09 -15.06 -12.32
N LEU A 60 8.14 -14.46 -11.75
CA LEU A 60 8.62 -14.71 -10.37
C LEU A 60 7.95 -13.80 -9.32
N VAL A 61 7.29 -12.74 -9.81
CA VAL A 61 7.07 -11.47 -9.12
C VAL A 61 5.84 -11.42 -8.21
N LYS A 62 4.80 -12.21 -8.49
CA LYS A 62 3.55 -12.10 -7.71
C LYS A 62 3.60 -12.85 -6.38
N GLY A 63 4.25 -14.02 -6.34
CA GLY A 63 4.34 -14.81 -5.11
C GLY A 63 5.36 -14.22 -4.13
N SER A 64 6.57 -13.91 -4.61
CA SER A 64 7.65 -13.44 -3.75
C SER A 64 7.38 -12.08 -3.13
N ALA A 65 6.84 -11.11 -3.88
CA ALA A 65 6.55 -9.78 -3.36
C ALA A 65 5.45 -9.79 -2.30
N LEU A 66 4.45 -10.68 -2.42
CA LEU A 66 3.42 -10.85 -1.39
C LEU A 66 4.00 -11.47 -0.11
N ASP A 67 4.76 -12.56 -0.25
CA ASP A 67 5.39 -13.23 0.90
C ASP A 67 6.43 -12.33 1.60
N GLU A 68 7.21 -11.58 0.84
CA GLU A 68 8.21 -10.64 1.37
C GLU A 68 7.54 -9.41 1.98
N GLY A 69 6.46 -8.91 1.37
CA GLY A 69 5.65 -7.82 1.92
C GLY A 69 5.01 -8.21 3.25
N GLU A 70 4.44 -9.41 3.36
CA GLU A 70 3.90 -9.93 4.63
C GLU A 70 4.99 -9.97 5.72
N LYS A 71 6.15 -10.56 5.40
CA LYS A 71 7.30 -10.62 6.32
C LYS A 71 7.78 -9.23 6.72
N PHE A 72 7.77 -8.28 5.79
CA PHE A 72 8.14 -6.89 6.06
C PHE A 72 7.19 -6.27 7.07
N TRP A 73 5.87 -6.27 6.80
CA TRP A 73 4.89 -5.65 7.68
C TRP A 73 4.79 -6.33 9.04
N PHE A 74 4.96 -7.66 9.10
CA PHE A 74 5.03 -8.39 10.36
C PHE A 74 6.21 -7.94 11.23
N LYS A 75 7.37 -7.64 10.64
CA LYS A 75 8.51 -7.07 11.39
C LYS A 75 8.24 -5.67 11.92
N GLN A 76 7.34 -4.92 11.29
CA GLN A 76 6.96 -3.56 11.69
C GLN A 76 5.77 -3.52 12.66
N LYS A 77 5.23 -4.67 13.09
CA LYS A 77 3.99 -4.76 13.87
C LYS A 77 4.01 -4.00 15.20
N ASP A 78 5.19 -3.70 15.74
CA ASP A 78 5.33 -2.94 16.99
C ASP A 78 5.25 -1.42 16.74
N THR A 79 5.51 -0.96 15.50
CA THR A 79 5.35 0.43 15.04
C THR A 79 3.98 0.65 14.40
N PHE A 80 3.51 -0.33 13.62
CA PHE A 80 2.20 -0.35 12.96
C PHE A 80 1.42 -1.57 13.47
N PRO A 81 0.63 -1.43 14.55
CA PRO A 81 -0.14 -2.53 15.12
C PRO A 81 -1.09 -3.12 14.08
N LEU A 82 -0.77 -4.31 13.58
CA LEU A 82 -1.49 -4.91 12.44
C LEU A 82 -2.95 -5.26 12.76
N ASP A 83 -3.31 -5.32 14.04
CA ASP A 83 -4.66 -5.53 14.55
C ASP A 83 -5.55 -4.28 14.48
N GLU A 84 -4.97 -3.09 14.22
CA GLU A 84 -5.72 -1.85 14.00
C GLU A 84 -6.16 -1.65 12.54
N TYR A 85 -5.71 -2.51 11.62
CA TYR A 85 -5.96 -2.39 10.19
C TYR A 85 -6.54 -3.67 9.60
N ASP A 86 -7.59 -3.55 8.79
CA ASP A 86 -8.18 -4.70 8.09
C ASP A 86 -7.34 -5.16 6.88
N ALA A 87 -6.58 -4.24 6.28
CA ALA A 87 -5.77 -4.51 5.10
C ALA A 87 -4.61 -3.51 4.96
N ILE A 88 -3.50 -4.00 4.41
CA ILE A 88 -2.38 -3.18 3.95
C ILE A 88 -2.28 -3.34 2.44
N VAL A 89 -2.18 -2.23 1.72
CA VAL A 89 -2.03 -2.22 0.27
C VAL A 89 -0.75 -1.49 -0.09
N SER A 90 0.15 -2.20 -0.77
CA SER A 90 1.40 -1.63 -1.27
C SER A 90 1.26 -1.30 -2.76
N MET A 91 1.80 -0.16 -3.19
CA MET A 91 1.71 0.35 -4.56
C MET A 91 3.11 0.57 -5.12
N THR A 92 3.34 0.22 -6.39
CA THR A 92 4.59 0.42 -7.14
C THR A 92 4.32 0.99 -8.52
#